data_AF-A0A2V9L0L7-F1
#
_entry.id   AF-A0A2V9L0L7-F1
#
_cell.length_a   1.000
_cell.length_b   1.000
_cell.length_c   1.000
_cell.angle_alpha   90.00
_cell.angle_beta   90.00
_cell.angle_gamma   90.00
#
_symmetry.space_group_name_H-M   'P 1'
#
loop_
_entity.id
_entity.type
_entity.pdbx_description
1 polymer ?
#
loop_
_entity_poly.entity_id
_entity_poly.type
_entity_poly.pdbx_seq_one_letter_code
_entity_poly.pdbx_strand_id
1 'polypeptide(L)' 'MASAEVLLKTHGTSTSFPADDNRPRALALIGDRYHNADYIRVALNRLFRELNLAIDYTINYDQISARLLQPYRLFVVLR' A
#
# COMPACT_ATOMS: atom_id res chain seq x y z
N MET A 1 18.28 29.34 -23.23
CA MET A 1 18.04 28.09 -23.98
C MET A 1 18.46 26.93 -23.08
N ALA A 2 17.59 25.93 -22.96
CA ALA A 2 17.66 24.75 -22.08
C ALA A 2 17.37 25.01 -20.58
N SER A 3 16.53 24.26 -19.88
CA SER A 3 15.57 23.22 -20.26
C SER A 3 14.61 23.07 -19.07
N ALA A 4 13.35 22.80 -19.36
CA ALA A 4 12.31 22.56 -18.38
C ALA A 4 12.55 21.22 -17.67
N GLU A 5 12.90 21.27 -16.39
CA GLU A 5 12.92 20.09 -15.52
C GLU A 5 11.59 20.03 -14.76
N VAL A 6 10.61 19.38 -15.40
CA VAL A 6 9.38 18.93 -14.73
C VAL A 6 9.78 17.75 -13.83
N LEU A 7 10.22 18.04 -12.62
CA LEU A 7 10.45 17.04 -11.58
C LEU A 7 9.11 16.73 -10.91
N LEU A 8 8.59 15.54 -11.17
CA LEU A 8 7.35 15.02 -10.62
C LEU A 8 7.27 15.23 -9.11
N LYS A 9 6.24 15.96 -8.69
CA LYS A 9 5.86 16.16 -7.30
C LYS A 9 5.23 14.86 -6.79
N THR A 10 6.04 13.93 -6.29
CA THR A 10 5.59 12.76 -5.54
C THR A 10 4.97 13.22 -4.21
N HIS A 11 3.68 13.54 -4.21
CA HIS A 11 2.90 13.68 -2.98
C HIS A 11 2.48 12.30 -2.50
N GLY A 12 3.45 11.53 -2.03
CA GLY A 12 3.21 10.44 -1.10
C GLY A 12 3.65 10.92 0.27
N THR A 13 2.70 11.32 1.11
CA THR A 13 2.97 11.58 2.52
C THR A 13 3.33 10.23 3.16
N SER A 14 4.60 9.84 3.10
CA SER A 14 5.12 8.66 3.78
C SER A 14 5.16 8.99 5.27
N THR A 15 4.05 8.76 5.96
CA THR A 15 4.06 8.68 7.42
C THR A 15 4.80 7.39 7.78
N SER A 16 6.11 7.49 7.98
CA SER A 16 6.94 6.39 8.46
C SER A 16 6.60 6.16 9.93
N PHE A 17 5.69 5.23 10.18
CA PHE A 17 5.53 4.67 11.51
C PHE A 17 6.78 3.83 11.83
N PRO A 18 7.39 4.00 13.01
CA PRO A 18 8.53 3.17 13.39
C PRO A 18 8.14 1.70 13.24
N ALA A 19 8.99 0.95 12.55
CA ALA A 19 8.84 -0.47 12.30
C ALA A 19 8.92 -1.21 13.64
N ASP A 20 7.80 -1.24 14.34
CA ASP A 20 7.60 -2.11 15.49
C ASP A 20 7.54 -3.53 14.93
N ASP A 21 8.68 -4.21 14.97
CA ASP A 21 8.95 -5.46 14.22
C ASP A 21 7.97 -6.60 14.61
N ASN A 22 7.24 -6.40 15.71
CA ASN A 22 6.29 -7.36 16.26
C ASN A 22 4.81 -7.05 15.92
N ARG A 23 4.50 -5.95 15.22
CA ARG A 23 3.11 -5.65 14.84
C ARG A 23 2.65 -6.52 13.67
N PRO A 24 1.44 -7.10 13.72
CA PRO A 24 0.88 -7.82 12.57
C PRO A 24 0.80 -6.89 11.35
N ARG A 25 1.49 -7.27 10.27
CA ARG A 25 1.46 -6.55 8.99
C ARG A 25 0.51 -7.23 8.02
N ALA A 26 -0.29 -6.44 7.32
CA ALA A 26 -1.11 -6.88 6.20
C ALA A 26 -0.55 -6.34 4.87
N LEU A 27 -0.67 -7.12 3.80
CA LEU A 27 -0.47 -6.63 2.43
C LEU A 27 -1.82 -6.64 1.72
N ALA A 28 -2.17 -5.55 1.06
CA ALA A 28 -3.40 -5.43 0.29
C ALA A 28 -3.09 -5.25 -1.21
N LEU A 29 -3.49 -6.24 -2.01
CA LEU A 29 -3.53 -6.15 -3.45
C LEU A 29 -4.87 -5.52 -3.85
N ILE A 30 -4.83 -4.24 -4.23
CA ILE A 30 -6.02 -3.43 -4.45
C ILE A 30 -6.08 -2.89 -5.87
N GLY A 31 -7.29 -2.81 -6.40
CA GLY A 31 -7.59 -2.18 -7.68
C GLY A 31 -7.28 -3.04 -8.90
N ASP A 32 -8.03 -2.73 -9.96
CA ASP A 32 -7.92 -3.34 -11.27
C ASP A 32 -8.54 -2.40 -12.33
N ARG A 33 -8.92 -2.93 -13.51
CA ARG A 33 -9.54 -2.14 -14.57
C ARG A 33 -10.98 -1.68 -14.27
N TYR A 34 -11.62 -2.23 -13.24
CA TYR A 34 -12.99 -1.93 -12.82
C TYR A 34 -13.08 -1.28 -11.43
N HIS A 35 -12.06 -1.44 -10.59
CA HIS A 35 -12.04 -0.97 -9.22
C HIS A 35 -10.93 0.05 -8.99
N ASN A 36 -11.33 1.25 -8.57
CA ASN A 36 -10.39 2.32 -8.26
C ASN A 36 -9.65 2.03 -6.94
N ALA A 37 -8.34 1.82 -7.03
CA ALA A 37 -7.47 1.56 -5.89
C ALA A 37 -7.52 2.69 -4.84
N ASP A 38 -7.64 3.96 -5.24
CA ASP A 38 -7.69 5.08 -4.29
C ASP A 38 -8.90 5.00 -3.37
N TYR A 39 -10.06 4.64 -3.94
CA TYR A 39 -11.29 4.48 -3.16
C TYR A 39 -11.15 3.37 -2.13
N ILE A 40 -10.61 2.21 -2.54
CA ILE A 40 -10.36 1.07 -1.64
C ILE A 40 -9.35 1.45 -0.55
N ARG A 41 -8.26 2.13 -0.92
CA ARG A 41 -7.19 2.57 -0.01
C ARG A 41 -7.71 3.49 1.09
N VAL A 42 -8.61 4.42 0.74
CA VAL A 42 -9.21 5.36 1.72
C VAL A 42 -9.99 4.60 2.80
N ALA A 43 -10.83 3.64 2.40
CA ALA A 43 -11.62 2.84 3.33
C ALA A 43 -10.74 1.95 4.22
N LEU A 44 -9.77 1.25 3.61
CA LEU A 44 -8.84 0.38 4.35
C LEU A 44 -7.94 1.16 5.30
N ASN A 45 -7.43 2.33 4.90
CA ASN A 45 -6.60 3.16 5.78
C ASN A 45 -7.37 3.59 7.03
N ARG A 46 -8.64 3.95 6.89
CA ARG A 46 -9.48 4.30 8.04
C ARG A 46 -9.61 3.10 8.98
N LEU A 47 -9.98 1.93 8.46
CA LEU A 47 -10.19 0.71 9.24
C LEU A 47 -8.92 0.24 9.95
N PHE A 48 -7.80 0.13 9.24
CA PHE A 48 -6.54 -0.36 9.81
C PHE A 48 -5.95 0.62 10.83
N ARG A 49 -6.17 1.92 10.64
CA ARG A 49 -5.83 2.94 11.65
C ARG A 49 -6.67 2.78 12.91
N GLU A 50 -7.98 2.56 12.80
CA GLU A 50 -8.87 2.33 13.95
C GLU A 50 -8.48 1.05 14.72
N LEU A 51 -7.99 0.02 14.02
CA LEU A 51 -7.49 -1.23 14.61
C LEU A 51 -6.04 -1.17 15.08
N ASN A 52 -5.32 -0.06 14.86
CA ASN A 52 -3.88 0.06 15.11
C ASN A 52 -3.04 -1.05 14.46
N LEU A 53 -3.41 -1.43 13.23
CA LEU A 53 -2.73 -2.45 12.43
C LEU A 53 -1.98 -1.80 11.26
N ALA A 54 -0.82 -2.36 10.92
CA ALA A 54 -0.04 -1.92 9.78
C ALA A 54 -0.55 -2.59 8.49
N ILE A 55 -0.66 -1.80 7.42
CA ILE A 55 -1.08 -2.27 6.09
C ILE A 55 -0.23 -1.63 5.00
N ASP A 56 0.29 -2.46 4.11
CA ASP A 56 0.95 -2.08 2.87
C ASP A 56 0.01 -2.31 1.68
N TYR A 57 0.18 -1.55 0.60
CA TYR A 57 -0.67 -1.62 -0.58
C TYR A 57 0.15 -1.87 -1.86
N THR A 58 -0.41 -2.65 -2.77
CA THR A 58 0.13 -2.87 -4.11
C THR A 58 -1.00 -3.02 -5.14
N ILE A 59 -0.73 -2.60 -6.38
CA ILE A 59 -1.59 -2.83 -7.55
C ILE A 59 -0.97 -3.90 -8.48
N ASN A 60 0.31 -4.23 -8.27
CA ASN A 60 1.14 -5.07 -9.13
C ASN A 60 0.97 -6.54 -8.73
N TYR A 61 0.04 -7.24 -9.36
CA TYR A 61 -0.23 -8.66 -9.08
C TYR A 61 0.90 -9.58 -9.55
N ASP A 62 1.65 -9.17 -10.55
CA ASP A 62 2.81 -9.85 -11.12
C ASP A 62 3.99 -9.92 -10.15
N GLN A 63 4.03 -9.04 -9.15
CA GLN A 63 5.08 -9.00 -8.13
C GLN A 63 4.77 -9.86 -6.91
N ILE A 64 3.56 -10.43 -6.82
CA ILE A 64 3.16 -11.27 -5.69
C ILE A 64 3.90 -12.60 -5.74
N SER A 65 4.63 -12.91 -4.66
CA SER A 65 5.40 -14.15 -4.52
C SER A 65 5.39 -14.62 -3.07
N ALA A 66 5.66 -15.90 -2.85
CA ALA A 66 5.79 -16.44 -1.49
C ALA A 66 6.85 -15.70 -0.65
N ARG A 67 7.94 -15.26 -1.30
CA ARG A 67 8.99 -14.47 -0.67
C ARG A 67 8.50 -13.08 -0.24
N LEU A 68 7.73 -12.41 -1.09
CA LEU A 68 7.12 -11.11 -0.76
C LEU A 68 6.12 -11.24 0.40
N LEU A 69 5.36 -12.34 0.45
CA LEU A 69 4.30 -12.55 1.44
C LEU A 69 4.83 -13.00 2.81
N GLN A 70 6.07 -13.49 2.89
CA GLN A 70 6.65 -14.06 4.11
C GLN A 70 6.56 -13.17 5.37
N PRO A 71 6.78 -11.84 5.33
CA PRO A 71 6.68 -10.98 6.51
C PRO A 71 5.23 -10.60 6.87
N TYR A 72 4.25 -10.90 6.01
CA TYR A 72 2.86 -10.51 6.21
C TYR A 72 2.06 -11.63 6.87
N ARG A 73 1.22 -11.27 7.84
CA ARG A 73 0.33 -12.21 8.54
C ARG A 73 -1.06 -12.28 7.91
N LEU A 74 -1.38 -11.31 7.06
CA LEU A 74 -2.64 -11.19 6.35
C LEU A 74 -2.40 -10.69 4.93
N PHE A 75 -3.02 -11.35 3.97
CA PHE A 75 -3.06 -10.89 2.58
C PHE A 75 -4.51 -10.59 2.18
N VAL A 76 -4.78 -9.35 1.81
CA VAL A 76 -6.11 -8.85 1.43
C VAL A 76 -6.13 -8.63 -0.08
N VAL A 77 -7.19 -9.10 -0.75
CA VAL A 77 -7.36 -8.93 -2.20
C VAL A 77 -8.70 -8.27 -2.46
N LEU A 78 -8.68 -7.08 -3.06
CA LEU A 78 -9.87 -6.34 -3.49
C LEU A 78 -9.62 -5.86 -4.93
N ARG A 79 -10.18 -6.59 -5.88
CA ARG A 79 -9.95 -6.41 -7.32
C ARG A 79 -11.24 -6.51 -8.08
#